data_AF-A0A958LWD2-F1
#
_entry.id   AF-A0A958LWD2-F1
#
_cell.length_a   1.000
_cell.length_b   1.000
_cell.length_c   1.000
_cell.angle_alpha   90.00
_cell.angle_beta   90.00
_cell.angle_gamma   90.00
#
_symmetry.space_group_name_H-M   'P 1'
#
loop_
_entity.id
_entity.type
_entity.pdbx_description
1 polymer ?
#
loop_
_entity_poly.entity_id
_entity_poly.type
_entity_poly.pdbx_seq_one_letter_code
_entity_poly.pdbx_strand_id
1 'polypeptide(L)'
;VAFSMDYLGVALSSLASISECRIAKLINPAMSDLPAFLIKDGGLQSGHMIVQVAAASLVSENKVLSHPASVDTIPTSAEKEDHVSMGTIAARKAGSILENAQNVLAMELLSSTQGIDLLAPLKPSKPLQVVKNLIRESVPYAEKDRVFSQDVQAILSLIKNRKLVHSIESQVGELEV
;
A
#
# COMPACT_ATOMS: atom_id res chain seq x y z
N VAL A 1 7.34 9.75 -22.98
CA VAL A 1 6.83 8.50 -22.35
C VAL A 1 7.83 7.90 -21.38
N ALA A 2 9.06 7.55 -21.79
CA ALA A 2 10.05 6.92 -20.91
C ALA A 2 10.31 7.70 -19.60
N PHE A 3 10.70 8.97 -19.70
CA PHE A 3 10.88 9.85 -18.53
C PHE A 3 9.63 9.92 -17.64
N SER A 4 8.44 10.05 -18.24
CA SER A 4 7.17 10.11 -17.50
C SER A 4 6.92 8.85 -16.68
N MET A 5 7.24 7.67 -17.22
CA MET A 5 7.08 6.40 -16.51
C MET A 5 8.12 6.22 -15.39
N ASP A 6 9.37 6.64 -15.61
CA ASP A 6 10.37 6.63 -14.53
C ASP A 6 10.00 7.61 -13.41
N TYR A 7 9.51 8.80 -13.72
CA TYR A 7 9.00 9.74 -12.71
C TYR A 7 7.78 9.20 -11.96
N LEU A 8 6.85 8.55 -12.65
CA LEU A 8 5.72 7.88 -12.02
C LEU A 8 6.20 6.78 -11.05
N GLY A 9 7.18 5.97 -11.45
CA GLY A 9 7.80 4.96 -10.59
C GLY A 9 8.38 5.57 -9.31
N VAL A 10 9.16 6.65 -9.43
CA VAL A 10 9.73 7.35 -8.26
C VAL A 10 8.64 7.89 -7.33
N ALA A 11 7.59 8.51 -7.87
CA ALA A 11 6.49 9.05 -7.08
C ALA A 11 5.72 7.95 -6.32
N LEU A 12 5.40 6.84 -6.98
CA LEU A 12 4.72 5.71 -6.36
C LEU A 12 5.58 5.01 -5.30
N SER A 13 6.89 4.89 -5.54
CA SER A 13 7.85 4.38 -4.54
C SER A 13 7.87 5.23 -3.28
N SER A 14 7.85 6.57 -3.42
CA SER A 14 7.77 7.48 -2.29
C SER A 14 6.46 7.33 -1.50
N LEU A 15 5.33 7.21 -2.20
CA LEU A 15 4.01 6.98 -1.60
C LEU A 15 3.96 5.68 -0.79
N ALA A 16 4.49 4.59 -1.35
CA ALA A 16 4.56 3.30 -0.65
C ALA A 16 5.48 3.39 0.58
N SER A 17 6.61 4.07 0.47
CA SER A 17 7.57 4.25 1.57
C SER A 17 6.95 4.96 2.78
N ILE A 18 6.23 6.07 2.56
CA ILE A 18 5.57 6.78 3.68
C ILE A 18 4.39 5.99 4.27
N SER A 19 3.70 5.19 3.45
CA SER A 19 2.65 4.27 3.89
C SER A 19 3.21 3.20 4.84
N GLU A 20 4.33 2.58 4.47
CA GLU A 20 5.03 1.61 5.32
C GLU A 20 5.49 2.23 6.65
N CYS A 21 6.02 3.46 6.63
CA CYS A 21 6.37 4.17 7.86
C CYS A 21 5.17 4.35 8.81
N ARG A 22 3.95 4.52 8.28
CA ARG A 22 2.72 4.60 9.09
C ARG A 22 2.32 3.24 9.64
N ILE A 23 2.49 2.16 8.88
CA ILE A 23 2.34 0.78 9.39
C ILE A 23 3.30 0.54 10.56
N ALA A 24 4.58 0.85 10.38
CA ALA A 24 5.61 0.68 11.40
C ALA A 24 5.28 1.43 12.71
N LYS A 25 4.72 2.63 12.60
CA LYS A 25 4.23 3.40 13.77
C LYS A 25 3.03 2.72 14.43
N LEU A 26 2.05 2.27 13.65
CA LEU A 26 0.83 1.63 14.18
C LEU A 26 1.13 0.37 14.99
N ILE A 27 2.03 -0.48 14.51
CA ILE A 27 2.34 -1.76 15.17
C ILE A 27 3.25 -1.61 16.40
N ASN A 28 3.90 -0.45 16.56
CA ASN A 28 4.86 -0.21 17.63
C ASN A 28 4.15 0.38 18.87
N PRO A 29 4.08 -0.35 20.00
CA PRO A 29 3.37 0.12 21.19
C PRO A 29 3.98 1.39 21.80
N ALA A 30 5.27 1.68 21.55
CA ALA A 30 5.92 2.90 22.01
C ALA A 30 5.52 4.15 21.20
N MET A 31 4.82 3.97 20.08
CA MET A 31 4.44 5.04 19.14
C MET A 31 2.93 5.16 18.94
N SER A 32 2.17 4.08 19.16
CA SER A 32 0.75 4.03 18.82
C SER A 32 -0.22 4.08 19.99
N ASP A 33 0.25 3.88 21.24
CA ASP A 33 -0.61 3.64 22.41
C ASP A 33 -1.60 2.45 22.21
N LEU A 34 -1.30 1.57 21.25
CA LEU A 34 -2.06 0.35 20.96
C LEU A 34 -1.27 -0.88 21.41
N PRO A 35 -1.95 -2.04 21.62
CA PRO A 35 -1.26 -3.31 21.80
C PRO A 35 -0.24 -3.58 20.69
N ALA A 36 0.91 -4.14 21.07
CA ALA A 36 1.97 -4.50 20.14
C ALA A 36 1.42 -5.33 18.97
N PHE A 37 1.79 -4.96 17.74
CA PHE A 37 1.35 -5.63 16.51
C PHE A 37 -0.17 -5.70 16.31
N LEU A 38 -0.92 -4.83 17.00
CA LEU A 38 -2.37 -4.68 16.86
C LEU A 38 -3.17 -5.93 17.27
N ILE A 39 -2.68 -6.65 18.27
CA ILE A 39 -3.31 -7.86 18.83
C ILE A 39 -3.28 -7.84 20.36
N LYS A 40 -4.34 -8.32 21.02
CA LYS A 40 -4.49 -8.23 22.50
C LYS A 40 -3.59 -9.23 23.24
N ASP A 41 -3.58 -10.49 22.82
CA ASP A 41 -2.84 -11.58 23.48
C ASP A 41 -1.43 -11.74 22.91
N GLY A 42 -0.63 -10.67 23.03
CA GLY A 42 0.76 -10.64 22.57
C GLY A 42 1.62 -11.73 23.22
N GLY A 43 2.51 -12.33 22.44
CA GLY A 43 3.43 -13.40 22.88
C GLY A 43 3.04 -14.80 22.40
N LEU A 44 1.74 -15.09 22.34
CA LEU A 44 1.21 -16.25 21.60
C LEU A 44 0.80 -15.87 20.18
N GLN A 45 0.44 -14.60 19.98
CA GLN A 45 -0.01 -14.06 18.70
C GLN A 45 0.96 -13.01 18.21
N SER A 46 1.24 -13.06 16.91
CA SER A 46 2.13 -12.13 16.21
C SER A 46 1.38 -10.97 15.56
N GLY A 47 0.06 -11.08 15.40
CA GLY A 47 -0.78 -10.04 14.80
C GLY A 47 -0.23 -9.58 13.44
N HIS A 48 -0.09 -8.27 13.29
CA HIS A 48 0.35 -7.65 12.04
C HIS A 48 1.88 -7.54 11.92
N MET A 49 2.66 -8.24 12.74
CA MET A 49 4.13 -8.24 12.65
C MET A 49 4.62 -8.60 11.24
N ILE A 50 4.16 -9.73 10.70
CA ILE A 50 4.59 -10.19 9.37
C ILE A 50 3.96 -9.38 8.24
N VAL A 51 2.80 -8.75 8.48
CA VAL A 51 2.20 -7.79 7.55
C VAL A 51 3.14 -6.61 7.33
N GLN A 52 3.75 -6.07 8.39
CA GLN A 52 4.73 -5.00 8.28
C GLN A 52 6.02 -5.45 7.58
N VAL A 53 6.52 -6.65 7.88
CA VAL A 53 7.73 -7.21 7.20
C VAL A 53 7.48 -7.34 5.69
N ALA A 54 6.30 -7.81 5.29
CA ALA A 54 5.92 -7.89 3.87
C ALA A 54 5.88 -6.49 3.23
N ALA A 55 5.28 -5.51 3.89
CA ALA A 55 5.24 -4.12 3.39
C ALA A 55 6.65 -3.54 3.21
N ALA A 56 7.55 -3.74 4.19
CA ALA A 56 8.94 -3.29 4.13
C ALA A 56 9.71 -3.94 2.98
N SER A 57 9.47 -5.23 2.71
CA SER A 57 10.07 -5.94 1.58
C SER A 57 9.69 -5.29 0.23
N LEU A 58 8.40 -5.03 0.01
CA LEU A 58 7.90 -4.40 -1.22
C LEU A 58 8.45 -2.98 -1.41
N VAL A 59 8.52 -2.18 -0.34
CA VAL A 59 9.14 -0.85 -0.37
C VAL A 59 10.63 -0.94 -0.70
N SER A 60 11.33 -1.95 -0.19
CA SER A 60 12.75 -2.15 -0.48
C SER A 60 12.99 -2.51 -1.95
N GLU A 61 12.16 -3.41 -2.51
CA GLU A 61 12.20 -3.76 -3.93
C GLU A 61 11.96 -2.54 -4.84
N ASN A 62 10.99 -1.69 -4.47
CA ASN A 62 10.69 -0.46 -5.19
C ASN A 62 11.89 0.49 -5.32
N LYS A 63 12.84 0.49 -4.37
CA LYS A 63 14.06 1.29 -4.46
C LYS A 63 14.93 0.89 -5.65
N VAL A 64 15.04 -0.41 -5.91
CA VAL A 64 15.81 -0.93 -7.06
C VAL A 64 15.07 -0.65 -8.36
N LEU A 65 13.75 -0.92 -8.39
CA LEU A 65 12.92 -0.69 -9.58
C LEU A 65 12.85 0.80 -10.00
N SER A 66 13.08 1.72 -9.07
CA SER A 66 13.06 3.17 -9.31
C SER A 66 14.29 3.68 -10.06
N HIS A 67 15.30 2.86 -10.34
CA HIS A 67 16.43 3.28 -11.17
C HIS A 67 15.94 3.62 -12.59
N PRO A 68 16.21 4.82 -13.14
CA PRO A 68 15.60 5.26 -14.40
C PRO A 68 16.09 4.39 -15.56
N ALA A 69 15.16 3.91 -16.40
CA ALA A 69 15.53 3.22 -17.64
C ALA A 69 15.75 4.21 -18.78
N SER A 70 15.12 5.38 -18.72
CA SER A 70 15.20 6.42 -19.74
C SER A 70 16.57 7.09 -19.89
N VAL A 71 17.52 6.77 -19.01
CA VAL A 71 18.90 7.28 -19.09
C VAL A 71 19.82 6.33 -19.87
N ASP A 72 19.31 5.16 -20.27
CA ASP A 72 20.05 4.17 -21.04
C ASP A 72 19.73 4.27 -22.54
N THR A 73 20.74 4.00 -23.37
CA THR A 73 20.62 3.89 -24.82
C THR A 73 21.68 2.92 -25.33
N ILE A 74 21.27 2.00 -26.20
CA ILE A 74 22.17 1.06 -26.87
C ILE A 74 21.88 1.19 -28.38
N PRO A 75 22.84 1.68 -29.17
CA PRO A 75 22.68 1.80 -30.61
C PRO A 75 22.33 0.46 -31.26
N THR A 76 21.40 0.47 -32.21
CA THR A 76 21.07 -0.73 -32.99
C THR A 76 21.08 -0.46 -34.49
N SER A 77 20.95 -1.52 -35.28
CA SER A 77 20.80 -1.44 -36.74
C SER A 77 21.96 -0.71 -37.44
N ALA A 78 23.20 -1.02 -37.02
CA ALA A 78 24.43 -0.40 -37.55
C ALA A 78 24.38 1.13 -37.53
N GLU A 79 24.08 1.71 -36.36
CA GLU A 79 23.99 3.16 -36.12
C GLU A 79 22.85 3.87 -36.86
N LYS A 80 21.81 3.13 -37.30
CA LYS A 80 20.56 3.75 -37.80
C LYS A 80 19.62 4.15 -36.68
N GLU A 81 19.67 3.43 -35.57
CA GLU A 81 18.96 3.76 -34.33
C GLU A 81 20.01 4.00 -33.25
N ASP A 82 20.69 5.14 -33.34
CA ASP A 82 21.82 5.53 -32.49
C ASP A 82 21.40 6.05 -31.10
N HIS A 83 20.15 6.50 -30.96
CA HIS A 83 19.59 6.93 -29.69
C HIS A 83 18.14 6.46 -29.49
N VAL A 84 17.89 5.70 -28.43
CA VAL A 84 16.56 5.13 -28.11
C VAL A 84 16.12 5.47 -26.69
N SER A 85 14.85 5.23 -26.37
CA SER A 85 14.23 5.74 -25.12
C SER A 85 14.14 4.73 -23.97
N MET A 86 14.30 3.43 -24.24
CA MET A 86 14.02 2.34 -23.30
C MET A 86 12.64 2.42 -22.61
N GLY A 87 11.66 3.06 -23.27
CA GLY A 87 10.36 3.39 -22.66
C GLY A 87 9.51 2.19 -22.23
N THR A 88 9.67 1.03 -22.88
CA THR A 88 8.96 -0.21 -22.49
C THR A 88 9.46 -0.75 -21.15
N ILE A 89 10.76 -0.63 -20.86
CA ILE A 89 11.34 -1.02 -19.57
C ILE A 89 10.88 -0.06 -18.48
N ALA A 90 10.90 1.25 -18.75
CA ALA A 90 10.36 2.26 -17.83
C ALA A 90 8.89 1.96 -17.46
N ALA A 91 8.04 1.68 -18.45
CA ALA A 91 6.62 1.37 -18.24
C ALA A 91 6.40 0.07 -17.43
N ARG A 92 7.16 -0.99 -17.73
CA ARG A 92 7.05 -2.28 -17.01
C ARG A 92 7.43 -2.13 -15.54
N LYS A 93 8.54 -1.46 -15.23
CA LYS A 93 8.95 -1.20 -13.85
C LYS A 93 7.93 -0.36 -13.10
N ALA A 94 7.40 0.69 -13.74
CA ALA A 94 6.35 1.53 -13.15
C ALA A 94 5.08 0.71 -12.81
N GLY A 95 4.71 -0.24 -13.67
CA GLY A 95 3.62 -1.20 -13.40
C GLY A 95 3.88 -2.06 -12.16
N SER A 96 5.07 -2.65 -12.02
CA SER A 96 5.44 -3.43 -10.83
C SER A 96 5.47 -2.58 -9.55
N ILE A 97 5.99 -1.35 -9.63
CA ILE A 97 5.98 -0.42 -8.48
C ILE A 97 4.54 -0.07 -8.07
N LEU A 98 3.63 0.14 -9.04
CA LEU A 98 2.21 0.38 -8.77
C LEU A 98 1.56 -0.79 -8.02
N GLU A 99 1.81 -2.02 -8.46
CA GLU A 99 1.30 -3.22 -7.78
C GLU A 99 1.83 -3.33 -6.35
N ASN A 100 3.12 -3.08 -6.15
CA ASN A 100 3.74 -3.05 -4.83
C ASN A 100 3.12 -1.96 -3.94
N ALA A 101 2.95 -0.75 -4.46
CA ALA A 101 2.34 0.36 -3.73
C ALA A 101 0.89 0.07 -3.31
N GLN A 102 0.08 -0.55 -4.19
CA GLN A 102 -1.29 -0.95 -3.86
C GLN A 102 -1.34 -2.01 -2.74
N ASN A 103 -0.42 -2.97 -2.76
CA ASN A 103 -0.31 -3.97 -1.68
C ASN A 103 0.05 -3.32 -0.34
N VAL A 104 1.03 -2.40 -0.33
CA VAL A 104 1.43 -1.68 0.89
C VAL A 104 0.26 -0.85 1.44
N LEU A 105 -0.50 -0.15 0.58
CA LEU A 105 -1.70 0.57 0.98
C LEU A 105 -2.79 -0.36 1.55
N ALA A 106 -2.98 -1.55 0.97
CA ALA A 106 -3.91 -2.54 1.50
C ALA A 106 -3.50 -3.03 2.90
N MET A 107 -2.20 -3.25 3.12
CA MET A 107 -1.64 -3.60 4.44
C MET A 107 -1.77 -2.47 5.47
N GLU A 108 -1.63 -1.22 5.04
CA GLU A 108 -1.88 -0.05 5.87
C GLU A 108 -3.36 0.06 6.28
N LEU A 109 -4.29 -0.12 5.34
CA LEU A 109 -5.72 -0.12 5.61
C LEU A 109 -6.11 -1.27 6.54
N LEU A 110 -5.55 -2.46 6.37
CA LEU A 110 -5.73 -3.60 7.28
C LEU A 110 -5.34 -3.22 8.71
N SER A 111 -4.14 -2.65 8.86
CA SER A 111 -3.58 -2.25 10.17
C SER A 111 -4.36 -1.10 10.80
N SER A 112 -4.70 -0.09 10.02
CA SER A 112 -5.47 1.07 10.49
C SER A 112 -6.87 0.66 10.95
N THR A 113 -7.55 -0.23 10.20
CA THR A 113 -8.89 -0.71 10.55
C THR A 113 -8.87 -1.51 11.85
N GLN A 114 -7.86 -2.38 12.03
CA GLN A 114 -7.65 -3.10 13.29
C GLN A 114 -7.35 -2.14 14.45
N GLY A 115 -6.51 -1.12 14.24
CA GLY A 115 -6.23 -0.09 15.24
C GLY A 115 -7.48 0.68 15.67
N ILE A 116 -8.37 1.04 14.74
CA ILE A 116 -9.63 1.71 15.07
C ILE A 116 -10.55 0.81 15.91
N ASP A 117 -10.55 -0.51 15.69
CA ASP A 117 -11.32 -1.43 16.55
C ASP A 117 -10.76 -1.51 17.97
N LEU A 118 -9.44 -1.49 18.13
CA LEU A 118 -8.78 -1.53 19.43
C LEU A 118 -9.05 -0.29 20.29
N LEU A 119 -9.45 0.83 19.67
CA LEU A 119 -9.82 2.07 20.33
C LEU A 119 -11.29 2.10 20.81
N ALA A 120 -12.07 1.04 20.61
CA ALA A 120 -13.45 0.99 21.09
C ALA A 120 -13.54 1.28 22.61
N PRO A 121 -14.50 2.10 23.07
CA PRO A 121 -15.71 2.54 22.37
C PRO A 121 -15.57 3.85 21.55
N LEU A 122 -14.36 4.38 21.33
CA LEU A 122 -14.15 5.55 20.49
C LEU A 122 -14.63 5.31 19.05
N LYS A 123 -15.16 6.35 18.41
CA LYS A 123 -15.69 6.28 17.04
C LYS A 123 -14.91 7.25 16.14
N PRO A 124 -14.48 6.82 14.94
CA PRO A 124 -13.87 7.71 13.96
C PRO A 124 -14.91 8.68 13.37
N SER A 125 -14.46 9.61 12.54
CA SER A 125 -15.34 10.49 11.77
C SER A 125 -16.28 9.68 10.85
N LYS A 126 -17.41 10.28 10.45
CA LYS A 126 -18.42 9.60 9.61
C LYS A 126 -17.82 8.98 8.33
N PRO A 127 -16.98 9.66 7.53
CA PRO A 127 -16.42 9.06 6.31
C PRO A 127 -15.50 7.88 6.62
N LEU A 128 -14.69 7.97 7.67
CA LEU A 128 -13.82 6.86 8.10
C LEU A 128 -14.62 5.67 8.64
N GLN A 129 -15.76 5.92 9.31
CA GLN A 129 -16.65 4.85 9.76
C GLN A 129 -17.23 4.08 8.57
N VAL A 130 -17.57 4.76 7.46
CA VAL A 130 -18.05 4.11 6.23
C VAL A 130 -16.97 3.20 5.64
N VAL A 131 -15.74 3.70 5.53
CA VAL A 131 -14.59 2.91 5.05
C VAL A 131 -14.33 1.71 5.93
N LYS A 132 -14.30 1.91 7.26
CA LYS A 132 -14.12 0.84 8.23
C LYS A 132 -15.18 -0.25 8.07
N ASN A 133 -16.45 0.15 7.97
CA ASN A 133 -17.56 -0.79 7.82
C ASN A 133 -17.45 -1.58 6.51
N LEU A 134 -17.14 -0.90 5.40
CA LEU A 134 -16.94 -1.54 4.10
C LEU A 134 -15.80 -2.57 4.12
N ILE A 135 -14.68 -2.26 4.77
CA ILE A 135 -13.59 -3.22 4.95
C ILE A 135 -14.07 -4.40 5.81
N ARG A 136 -14.82 -4.15 6.88
CA ARG A 136 -15.30 -5.17 7.82
C ARG A 136 -16.34 -6.12 7.22
N GLU A 137 -16.99 -5.77 6.12
CA GLU A 137 -17.84 -6.70 5.35
C GLU A 137 -17.05 -7.88 4.79
N SER A 138 -15.77 -7.69 4.43
CA SER A 138 -14.92 -8.73 3.82
C SER A 138 -13.76 -9.16 4.72
N VAL A 139 -13.36 -8.34 5.67
CA VAL A 139 -12.22 -8.57 6.55
C VAL A 139 -12.65 -8.39 8.01
N PRO A 140 -12.96 -9.47 8.75
CA PRO A 140 -13.43 -9.37 10.13
C PRO A 140 -12.35 -8.83 11.07
N TYR A 141 -12.72 -8.40 12.27
CA TYR A 141 -11.75 -8.07 13.32
C TYR A 141 -10.83 -9.27 13.60
N ALA A 142 -9.54 -9.02 13.84
CA ALA A 142 -8.60 -10.08 14.18
C ALA A 142 -8.55 -10.26 15.69
N GLU A 143 -9.27 -11.27 16.20
CA GLU A 143 -9.16 -11.70 17.60
C GLU A 143 -7.95 -12.60 17.83
N LYS A 144 -7.54 -13.34 16.80
CA LYS A 144 -6.41 -14.28 16.82
C LYS A 144 -5.67 -14.24 15.49
N ASP A 145 -4.44 -14.76 15.51
CA ASP A 145 -3.65 -14.94 14.30
C ASP A 145 -4.38 -15.80 13.27
N ARG A 146 -4.28 -15.38 12.02
CA ARG A 146 -4.83 -16.07 10.85
C ARG A 146 -4.02 -15.71 9.61
N VAL A 147 -4.44 -16.25 8.46
CA VAL A 147 -3.78 -15.98 7.18
C VAL A 147 -4.15 -14.58 6.69
N PHE A 148 -3.39 -13.57 7.14
CA PHE A 148 -3.63 -12.16 6.79
C PHE A 148 -3.42 -11.85 5.29
N SER A 149 -2.76 -12.72 4.53
CA SER A 149 -2.65 -12.50 3.07
C SER A 149 -4.00 -12.50 2.37
N GLN A 150 -4.98 -13.27 2.86
CA GLN A 150 -6.35 -13.26 2.33
C GLN A 150 -7.06 -11.93 2.63
N ASP A 151 -6.86 -11.41 3.85
CA ASP A 151 -7.39 -10.11 4.27
C ASP A 151 -6.80 -8.97 3.41
N VAL A 152 -5.50 -9.01 3.14
CA VAL A 152 -4.82 -8.04 2.26
C VAL A 152 -5.39 -8.11 0.83
N GLN A 153 -5.61 -9.31 0.27
CA GLN A 153 -6.17 -9.47 -1.07
C GLN A 153 -7.63 -8.96 -1.17
N ALA A 154 -8.42 -9.16 -0.12
CA ALA A 154 -9.78 -8.61 -0.05
C ALA A 154 -9.77 -7.08 -0.10
N ILE A 155 -8.91 -6.43 0.69
CA ILE A 155 -8.77 -4.97 0.69
C ILE A 155 -8.19 -4.47 -0.63
N LEU A 156 -7.20 -5.16 -1.19
CA LEU A 156 -6.63 -4.83 -2.50
C LEU A 156 -7.70 -4.81 -3.59
N SER A 157 -8.64 -5.75 -3.53
CA SER A 157 -9.78 -5.79 -4.46
C SER A 157 -10.67 -4.56 -4.32
N LEU A 158 -10.90 -4.06 -3.10
CA LEU A 158 -11.65 -2.82 -2.83
C LEU A 158 -10.92 -1.56 -3.34
N ILE A 159 -9.59 -1.56 -3.34
CA ILE A 159 -8.77 -0.50 -3.95
C ILE A 159 -8.92 -0.56 -5.48
N LYS A 160 -8.68 -1.72 -6.09
CA LYS A 160 -8.65 -1.89 -7.55
C LYS A 160 -9.99 -1.61 -8.23
N ASN A 161 -11.10 -1.97 -7.59
CA ASN A 161 -12.45 -1.66 -8.11
C ASN A 161 -12.96 -0.27 -7.68
N ARG A 162 -12.11 0.55 -7.05
CA ARG A 162 -12.42 1.90 -6.56
C ARG A 162 -13.58 1.97 -5.55
N LYS A 163 -14.05 0.86 -4.96
CA LYS A 163 -15.16 0.89 -3.99
C LYS A 163 -14.88 1.79 -2.79
N LEU A 164 -13.63 1.82 -2.31
CA LEU A 164 -13.23 2.69 -1.20
C LEU A 164 -13.48 4.17 -1.54
N VAL A 165 -13.01 4.62 -2.71
CA VAL A 165 -13.16 6.01 -3.18
C VAL A 165 -14.63 6.36 -3.33
N HIS A 166 -15.40 5.57 -4.09
CA HIS A 166 -16.84 5.84 -4.29
C HIS A 166 -17.62 5.88 -2.98
N SER A 167 -17.27 5.03 -2.00
CA SER A 167 -17.95 5.03 -0.70
C SER A 167 -17.73 6.33 0.07
N ILE A 168 -16.55 6.94 -0.04
CA ILE A 168 -16.21 8.21 0.60
C ILE A 168 -16.84 9.37 -0.17
N GLU A 169 -16.76 9.37 -1.50
CA GLU A 169 -17.29 10.44 -2.35
C GLU A 169 -18.81 10.63 -2.15
N SER A 170 -19.53 9.53 -1.91
CA SER A 170 -20.96 9.58 -1.54
C SER A 170 -21.26 10.37 -0.25
N GLN A 171 -20.27 10.53 0.62
CA GLN A 171 -20.40 11.19 1.92
C GLN A 171 -19.85 12.62 1.93
N VAL A 172 -18.76 12.89 1.21
CA VAL A 172 -18.02 14.16 1.29
C VAL A 172 -17.96 14.94 -0.03
N GLY A 173 -18.51 14.40 -1.11
CA GLY A 173 -18.37 14.93 -2.46
C GLY A 173 -17.20 14.33 -3.23
N GLU A 174 -17.17 14.56 -4.55
CA GLU A 174 -16.10 14.09 -5.42
C GLU A 174 -14.76 14.78 -5.11
N LEU A 175 -13.67 14.06 -5.34
CA LEU A 175 -12.33 14.63 -5.26
C LEU A 175 -12.11 15.59 -6.44
N GLU A 176 -11.75 16.84 -6.16
CA GLU A 176 -11.23 17.75 -7.19
C GLU A 176 -9.86 17.24 -7.64
N VAL A 177 -9.73 16.85 -8.92
CA VAL A 177 -8.49 16.35 -9.54
C VAL A 177 -7.89 17.39 -10.46
#